data_AF-M3B5W9-F1
#
_entry.id   AF-M3B5W9-F1
#
_cell.length_a   1.000
_cell.length_b   1.000
_cell.length_c   1.000
_cell.angle_alpha   90.00
_cell.angle_beta   90.00
_cell.angle_gamma   90.00
#
_symmetry.space_group_name_H-M   'P 1'
#
loop_
_entity.id
_entity.type
_entity.pdbx_description
1 polymer ?
#
loop_
_entity_poly.entity_id
_entity_poly.type
_entity_poly.pdbx_seq_one_letter_code
_entity_poly.pdbx_strand_id
1 'polypeptide(L)'
;MKGTSGDPEAACPVDHKTREAWLQAAKTKGETKPPQHPQTGADDPSHTGDIREQHALRARQRFSLDTGMWTSTETSSTEPPAKRPKIYRLSTDREISTIPRAVNEPLALNSAEKAALPANNEGDTGHDTESGNWVYPSQEMFFNAMRRKGHEADPSDMNSIVPIHNAVNEKAWQEIRKWEEGWGSERCGGPRLISFAGDSKKLTPKARWKSLMGYSAPFDRHDWVVDRCGRRIEYVIDFYKGRGGGISFYLDARPKLNSWDGIKMRIAKTFGW
;
A
#
# COMPACT_ATOMS: atom_id res chain seq x y z
N MET A 1 27.61 8.41 -32.11
CA MET A 1 26.40 9.03 -31.53
C MET A 1 25.36 7.94 -31.34
N LYS A 2 25.29 7.33 -30.15
CA LYS A 2 24.26 6.32 -29.82
C LYS A 2 23.14 7.05 -29.10
N GLY A 3 22.00 7.19 -29.77
CA GLY A 3 20.78 7.72 -29.17
C GLY A 3 20.22 6.75 -28.15
N THR A 4 20.04 7.22 -26.93
CA THR A 4 19.37 6.51 -25.83
C THR A 4 17.86 6.52 -26.10
N SER A 5 17.31 5.39 -26.53
CA SER A 5 15.88 5.12 -26.44
C SER A 5 15.52 4.90 -24.97
N GLY A 6 14.86 5.87 -24.35
CA GLY A 6 14.31 5.73 -23.00
C GLY A 6 13.22 4.66 -23.00
N ASP A 7 13.36 3.67 -22.11
CA ASP A 7 12.37 2.62 -21.92
C ASP A 7 11.05 3.22 -21.38
N PRO A 8 9.90 2.99 -22.03
CA PRO A 8 8.59 3.46 -21.55
C PRO A 8 8.07 2.67 -20.32
N GLU A 9 8.93 1.88 -19.68
CA GLU A 9 8.64 1.14 -18.45
C GLU A 9 8.77 2.01 -17.18
N ALA A 10 9.27 3.25 -17.30
CA ALA A 10 9.56 4.15 -16.19
C ALA A 10 8.36 4.96 -15.65
N ALA A 11 7.18 4.89 -16.29
CA ALA A 11 6.00 5.62 -15.83
C ALA A 11 5.22 4.82 -14.77
N CYS A 12 4.79 5.48 -13.69
CA CYS A 12 3.80 4.88 -12.78
C CYS A 12 2.59 4.44 -13.61
N PRO A 13 2.06 3.21 -13.42
CA PRO A 13 0.90 2.72 -14.18
C PRO A 13 -0.36 3.54 -13.88
N VAL A 14 -0.37 4.26 -12.76
CA VAL A 14 -1.37 5.28 -12.44
C VAL A 14 -0.96 6.59 -13.11
N ASP A 15 -1.76 7.08 -14.06
CA ASP A 15 -1.54 8.39 -14.66
C ASP A 15 -1.48 9.50 -13.60
N HIS A 16 -0.64 10.51 -13.84
CA HIS A 16 -0.42 11.63 -12.92
C HIS A 16 -1.73 12.26 -12.43
N LYS A 17 -2.73 12.39 -13.31
CA LYS A 17 -4.05 12.91 -12.98
C LYS A 17 -4.81 12.05 -11.97
N THR A 18 -4.68 10.72 -12.07
CA THR A 18 -5.32 9.79 -11.13
C THR A 18 -4.61 9.80 -9.79
N ARG A 19 -3.27 9.85 -9.78
CA ARG A 19 -2.49 10.04 -8.56
C ARG A 19 -2.87 11.35 -7.87
N GLU A 20 -2.93 12.47 -8.60
CA GLU A 20 -3.34 13.76 -8.05
C GLU A 20 -4.75 13.74 -7.47
N ALA A 21 -5.71 13.12 -8.16
CA ALA A 21 -7.05 12.91 -7.63
C ALA A 21 -7.04 12.08 -6.33
N TRP A 22 -6.13 11.11 -6.23
CA TRP A 22 -5.96 10.30 -5.03
C TRP A 22 -5.42 11.12 -3.85
N LEU A 23 -4.42 11.96 -4.11
CA LEU A 23 -3.83 12.84 -3.10
C LEU A 23 -4.80 13.94 -2.65
N GLN A 24 -5.59 14.49 -3.57
CA GLN A 24 -6.58 15.52 -3.25
C GLN A 24 -7.71 14.95 -2.38
N ALA A 25 -8.27 13.78 -2.71
CA ALA A 25 -9.35 13.24 -1.89
C ALA A 25 -8.88 12.68 -0.54
N ALA A 26 -7.60 12.29 -0.41
CA ALA A 26 -6.99 12.00 0.88
C ALA A 26 -6.84 13.25 1.75
N LYS A 27 -6.43 14.39 1.16
CA LYS A 27 -6.35 15.68 1.84
C LYS A 27 -7.72 16.18 2.32
N THR A 28 -8.79 15.98 1.54
CA THR A 28 -10.16 16.39 1.94
C THR A 28 -10.81 15.49 2.99
N LYS A 29 -10.33 14.26 3.18
CA LYS A 29 -10.83 13.34 4.23
C LYS A 29 -10.07 13.42 5.55
N GLY A 30 -9.03 14.26 5.64
CA GLY A 30 -8.12 14.39 6.78
C GLY A 30 -8.66 15.11 8.02
N GLU A 31 -9.95 15.03 8.33
CA GLU A 31 -10.56 15.63 9.54
C GLU A 31 -11.30 14.62 10.45
N THR A 32 -10.89 13.35 10.43
CA THR A 32 -11.29 12.40 11.49
C THR A 32 -10.06 11.85 12.18
N LYS A 33 -9.87 12.30 13.42
CA LYS A 33 -8.84 11.89 14.39
C LYS A 33 -8.86 10.35 14.55
N PRO A 34 -7.71 9.65 14.56
CA PRO A 34 -7.68 8.21 14.83
C PRO A 34 -8.08 7.90 16.29
N PRO A 35 -8.64 6.71 16.59
CA PRO A 35 -8.94 6.29 17.95
C PRO A 35 -7.65 6.06 18.74
N GLN A 36 -7.57 6.63 19.94
CA GLN A 36 -6.48 6.36 20.88
C GLN A 36 -6.68 4.96 21.49
N HIS A 37 -5.72 4.06 21.28
CA HIS A 37 -5.61 2.84 22.09
C HIS A 37 -4.96 3.17 23.45
N PRO A 38 -5.41 2.54 24.56
CA PRO A 38 -4.89 2.82 25.90
C PRO A 38 -3.56 2.09 26.14
N GLN A 39 -2.55 2.83 26.58
CA GLN A 39 -1.31 2.23 27.09
C GLN A 39 -1.50 1.90 28.57
N THR A 40 -1.40 0.61 28.90
CA THR A 40 -1.22 0.08 30.25
C THR A 40 0.23 -0.39 30.43
N GLY A 41 0.85 -0.03 31.55
CA GLY A 41 2.16 -0.51 32.01
C GLY A 41 2.74 0.48 33.03
N ALA A 42 2.45 0.32 34.32
CA ALA A 42 3.17 -0.51 35.29
C ALA A 42 4.34 0.25 35.95
N ASP A 43 4.18 0.49 37.25
CA ASP A 43 5.11 1.15 38.18
C ASP A 43 6.36 0.30 38.46
N ASP A 44 7.55 0.93 38.54
CA ASP A 44 8.47 0.87 39.69
C ASP A 44 9.60 1.93 39.55
N PRO A 45 10.11 2.54 40.64
CA PRO A 45 10.93 3.75 40.61
C PRO A 45 12.43 3.47 40.80
N SER A 46 13.28 4.29 40.18
CA SER A 46 14.60 4.56 40.76
C SER A 46 15.10 5.95 40.38
N HIS A 47 15.61 6.60 41.41
CA HIS A 47 16.04 7.99 41.50
C HIS A 47 17.12 8.40 40.50
N THR A 48 17.03 9.64 40.00
CA THR A 48 18.08 10.66 40.22
C THR A 48 17.50 12.01 39.81
N GLY A 49 17.43 12.94 40.78
CA GLY A 49 16.86 14.26 40.58
C GLY A 49 17.81 15.15 39.78
N ASP A 50 17.25 15.92 38.85
CA ASP A 50 17.83 17.20 38.47
C ASP A 50 16.70 18.24 38.42
N ILE A 51 16.88 19.25 39.27
CA ILE A 51 15.92 20.32 39.56
C ILE A 51 16.25 21.44 38.58
N ARG A 52 15.63 21.49 37.41
CA ARG A 52 15.58 22.75 36.63
C ARG A 52 14.56 22.74 35.48
N GLU A 53 13.41 23.37 35.69
CA GLU A 53 12.87 24.40 34.77
C GLU A 53 11.53 24.97 35.30
N GLN A 54 11.63 25.74 36.37
CA GLN A 54 10.68 26.81 36.64
C GLN A 54 11.46 28.10 36.87
N HIS A 55 12.00 28.66 35.78
CA HIS A 55 12.38 30.08 35.79
C HIS A 55 11.79 30.76 34.57
N ALA A 56 10.64 31.39 34.85
CA ALA A 56 10.07 32.46 34.08
C ALA A 56 11.14 33.45 33.59
N LEU A 57 10.92 33.92 32.36
CA LEU A 57 11.35 35.19 31.78
C LEU A 57 12.03 36.13 32.80
N ARG A 58 13.37 36.08 32.89
CA ARG A 58 14.14 37.16 33.49
C ARG A 58 14.85 37.92 32.39
N ALA A 59 14.36 39.11 32.11
CA ALA A 59 15.12 40.13 31.41
C ALA A 59 16.48 40.28 32.12
N ARG A 60 17.57 40.08 31.38
CA ARG A 60 18.93 40.32 31.90
C ARG A 60 19.12 41.82 32.02
N GLN A 61 18.97 42.36 33.23
CA GLN A 61 19.33 43.75 33.52
C GLN A 61 20.84 43.90 33.50
N ARG A 62 21.35 44.88 32.76
CA ARG A 62 22.78 45.25 32.74
C ARG A 62 22.92 46.71 33.16
N PHE A 63 23.87 46.98 34.04
CA PHE A 63 24.19 48.33 34.51
C PHE A 63 25.08 49.04 33.48
N SER A 64 24.61 50.18 32.96
CA SER A 64 25.38 50.99 32.01
C SER A 64 26.23 52.01 32.76
N LEU A 65 27.55 51.96 32.57
CA LEU A 65 28.51 52.87 33.21
C LEU A 65 28.48 54.29 32.62
N ASP A 66 28.07 54.44 31.35
CA ASP A 66 28.03 55.74 30.68
C ASP A 66 26.84 56.61 31.11
N THR A 67 25.73 55.98 31.52
CA THR A 67 24.49 56.66 31.91
C THR A 67 24.11 56.46 33.38
N GLY A 68 24.84 55.64 34.13
CA GLY A 68 24.61 55.41 35.57
C GLY A 68 23.28 54.73 35.91
N MET A 69 22.64 54.04 34.96
CA MET A 69 21.31 53.44 35.13
C MET A 69 21.26 51.98 34.67
N TRP A 70 20.36 51.20 35.28
CA TRP A 70 20.06 49.83 34.86
C TRP A 70 19.22 49.83 33.57
N THR A 71 19.67 49.11 32.56
CA THR A 71 18.95 48.97 31.29
C THR A 71 18.55 47.51 31.06
N SER A 72 17.30 47.31 30.64
CA SER A 72 16.77 46.01 30.23
C SER A 72 16.84 45.93 28.71
N THR A 73 17.58 44.97 28.15
CA THR A 73 17.56 44.73 26.72
C THR A 73 16.40 43.80 26.39
N GLU A 74 15.30 44.35 25.87
CA GLU A 74 14.27 43.55 25.22
C GLU A 74 14.73 43.27 23.78
N THR A 75 15.17 42.04 23.52
CA THR A 75 15.46 41.58 22.16
C THR A 75 14.14 41.40 21.42
N SER A 76 13.65 42.43 20.74
CA SER A 76 12.55 42.30 19.79
C SER A 76 13.07 41.70 18.47
N SER A 77 13.30 40.38 18.44
CA SER A 77 13.55 39.67 17.19
C SER A 77 12.21 39.36 16.50
N THR A 78 11.76 40.24 15.61
CA THR A 78 10.67 39.96 14.66
C THR A 78 11.25 39.17 13.47
N GLU A 79 11.55 37.90 13.70
CA GLU A 79 11.84 36.94 12.62
C GLU A 79 10.74 35.86 12.68
N PRO A 80 10.04 35.56 11.57
CA PRO A 80 9.11 34.44 11.57
C PRO A 80 9.89 33.16 11.89
N PRO A 81 9.39 32.29 12.78
CA PRO A 81 10.11 31.09 13.14
C PRO A 81 10.35 30.28 11.86
N ALA A 82 11.63 30.09 11.51
CA ALA A 82 12.01 29.20 10.42
C ALA A 82 11.31 27.86 10.65
N LYS A 83 10.43 27.47 9.72
CA LYS A 83 9.71 26.19 9.79
C LYS A 83 10.78 25.11 9.81
N ARG A 84 11.03 24.50 10.97
CA ARG A 84 11.89 23.33 11.08
C ARG A 84 11.46 22.33 10.01
N PRO A 85 12.37 21.81 9.17
CA PRO A 85 11.99 20.84 8.15
C PRO A 85 11.31 19.68 8.86
N LYS A 86 10.04 19.41 8.51
CA LYS A 86 9.33 18.25 9.02
C LYS A 86 10.09 17.04 8.53
N ILE A 87 10.80 16.36 9.42
CA ILE A 87 11.41 15.07 9.11
C ILE A 87 10.24 14.10 8.97
N TYR A 88 9.80 13.88 7.73
CA TYR A 88 8.82 12.85 7.43
C TYR A 88 9.49 11.49 7.62
N ARG A 89 9.25 10.88 8.78
CA ARG A 89 9.61 9.48 9.02
C ARG A 89 8.49 8.61 8.47
N LEU A 90 8.81 7.82 7.46
CA LEU A 90 7.90 6.78 6.96
C LEU A 90 7.77 5.70 8.03
N SER A 91 6.55 5.20 8.25
CA SER A 91 6.36 4.09 9.20
C SER A 91 7.06 2.83 8.68
N THR A 92 7.73 2.15 9.60
CA THR A 92 8.34 0.83 9.41
C THR A 92 7.38 -0.30 9.78
N ASP A 93 6.20 0.03 10.31
CA ASP A 93 5.22 -0.94 10.78
C ASP A 93 4.65 -1.71 9.59
N ARG A 94 4.41 -3.00 9.81
CA ARG A 94 3.86 -3.91 8.81
C ARG A 94 2.51 -4.42 9.28
N GLU A 95 1.58 -4.53 8.34
CA GLU A 95 0.23 -5.02 8.59
C GLU A 95 0.11 -6.47 8.08
N ILE A 96 -0.47 -7.33 8.91
CA ILE A 96 -0.76 -8.73 8.54
C ILE A 96 -2.06 -8.75 7.73
N SER A 97 -2.01 -9.35 6.55
CA SER A 97 -3.18 -9.48 5.68
C SER A 97 -4.18 -10.52 6.19
N THR A 98 -5.40 -10.50 5.66
CA THR A 98 -6.35 -11.62 5.87
C THR A 98 -6.16 -12.76 4.87
N ILE A 99 -5.13 -12.66 4.02
CA ILE A 99 -4.88 -13.53 2.88
C ILE A 99 -3.95 -14.67 3.34
N PRO A 100 -4.44 -15.92 3.40
CA PRO A 100 -3.58 -17.06 3.73
C PRO A 100 -2.55 -17.29 2.64
N ARG A 101 -1.29 -17.51 3.03
CA ARG A 101 -0.23 -17.85 2.08
C ARG A 101 -0.25 -19.35 1.81
N ALA A 102 -0.16 -19.73 0.53
CA ALA A 102 0.14 -21.11 0.19
C ALA A 102 1.64 -21.35 0.48
N VAL A 103 1.94 -21.93 1.64
CA VAL A 103 3.26 -22.49 1.93
C VAL A 103 3.43 -23.74 1.08
N ASN A 104 3.83 -23.56 -0.18
CA ASN A 104 4.33 -24.68 -0.96
C ASN A 104 5.71 -25.02 -0.40
N GLU A 105 5.81 -26.10 0.37
CA GLU A 105 7.01 -26.93 0.33
C GLU A 105 7.34 -27.12 -1.17
N PRO A 106 8.60 -26.87 -1.60
CA PRO A 106 8.93 -26.74 -3.00
C PRO A 106 8.80 -28.09 -3.70
N LEU A 107 7.59 -28.43 -4.14
CA LEU A 107 7.38 -29.39 -5.21
C LEU A 107 8.06 -28.77 -6.44
N ALA A 108 9.16 -29.41 -6.85
CA ALA A 108 10.11 -29.00 -7.88
C ALA A 108 9.48 -28.17 -9.02
N LEU A 109 9.51 -26.85 -8.86
CA LEU A 109 9.11 -25.91 -9.90
C LEU A 109 10.16 -25.97 -11.02
N ASN A 110 9.71 -26.12 -12.27
CA ASN A 110 10.62 -26.08 -13.41
C ASN A 110 11.10 -24.63 -13.69
N SER A 111 12.13 -24.47 -14.52
CA SER A 111 12.74 -23.16 -14.81
C SER A 111 11.76 -22.12 -15.38
N ALA A 112 10.70 -22.55 -16.07
CA ALA A 112 9.66 -21.65 -16.59
C ALA A 112 8.69 -21.21 -15.49
N GLU A 113 8.34 -22.10 -14.55
CA GLU A 113 7.57 -21.74 -13.35
C GLU A 113 8.35 -20.82 -12.41
N LYS A 114 9.68 -21.02 -12.31
CA LYS A 114 10.58 -20.16 -11.52
C LYS A 114 10.71 -18.76 -12.13
N ALA A 115 10.71 -18.66 -13.45
CA ALA A 115 10.69 -17.38 -14.17
C ALA A 115 9.30 -16.69 -14.14
N ALA A 116 8.24 -17.45 -13.84
CA ALA A 116 6.89 -16.96 -13.61
C ALA A 116 6.58 -16.71 -12.13
N LEU A 117 7.57 -16.90 -11.23
CA LEU A 117 7.42 -16.49 -9.84
C LEU A 117 7.18 -14.98 -9.79
N PRO A 118 6.27 -14.55 -8.91
CA PRO A 118 5.80 -13.18 -8.89
C PRO A 118 6.94 -12.17 -8.67
N ALA A 119 6.78 -10.97 -9.23
CA ALA A 119 7.78 -9.89 -9.17
C ALA A 119 8.02 -9.32 -7.75
N ASN A 120 7.39 -9.87 -6.72
CA ASN A 120 7.76 -9.62 -5.35
C ASN A 120 9.05 -10.38 -5.06
N ASN A 121 10.13 -9.65 -4.80
CA ASN A 121 11.20 -10.22 -3.99
C ASN A 121 10.53 -10.80 -2.73
N GLU A 122 10.49 -12.13 -2.60
CA GLU A 122 9.90 -12.78 -1.42
C GLU A 122 10.57 -12.33 -0.12
N GLY A 123 11.77 -11.75 -0.20
CA GLY A 123 12.44 -11.08 0.93
C GLY A 123 11.70 -9.83 1.45
N ASP A 124 10.95 -9.11 0.61
CA ASP A 124 10.21 -7.90 1.01
C ASP A 124 8.77 -8.25 1.49
N THR A 125 8.18 -9.33 0.99
CA THR A 125 6.84 -9.81 1.40
C THR A 125 6.98 -11.03 2.30
N GLY A 126 7.15 -10.79 3.61
CA GLY A 126 7.24 -11.85 4.60
C GLY A 126 5.91 -12.57 4.81
N HIS A 127 5.96 -13.63 5.59
CA HIS A 127 4.77 -14.28 6.14
C HIS A 127 4.80 -14.12 7.65
N ASP A 128 3.60 -14.06 8.24
CA ASP A 128 3.46 -14.07 9.68
C ASP A 128 3.64 -15.51 10.21
N THR A 129 4.41 -15.68 11.28
CA THR A 129 4.75 -17.01 11.82
C THR A 129 3.60 -17.66 12.57
N GLU A 130 2.65 -16.86 13.08
CA GLU A 130 1.51 -17.35 13.86
C GLU A 130 0.33 -17.70 12.96
N SER A 131 -0.09 -16.77 12.10
CA SER A 131 -1.23 -16.93 11.21
C SER A 131 -0.89 -17.61 9.88
N GLY A 132 0.37 -17.55 9.43
CA GLY A 132 0.77 -18.00 8.09
C GLY A 132 0.25 -17.11 6.95
N ASN A 133 -0.32 -15.94 7.27
CA ASN A 133 -0.83 -15.01 6.28
C ASN A 133 0.28 -14.18 5.63
N TRP A 134 -0.03 -13.58 4.48
CA TRP A 134 0.84 -12.60 3.85
C TRP A 134 1.00 -11.36 4.72
N VAL A 135 2.20 -10.75 4.72
CA VAL A 135 2.47 -9.51 5.46
C VAL A 135 2.77 -8.39 4.47
N TYR A 136 1.97 -7.33 4.51
CA TYR A 136 2.15 -6.17 3.65
C TYR A 136 3.48 -5.44 3.95
N PRO A 137 4.12 -4.83 2.94
CA PRO A 137 5.32 -4.02 3.14
C PRO A 137 4.98 -2.77 3.96
N SER A 138 5.94 -2.29 4.75
CA SER A 138 5.79 -1.01 5.46
C SER A 138 5.80 0.18 4.50
N GLN A 139 5.46 1.37 4.99
CA GLN A 139 5.50 2.60 4.19
C GLN A 139 6.89 2.87 3.65
N GLU A 140 7.92 2.67 4.47
CA GLU A 140 9.31 2.81 4.05
C GLU A 140 9.69 1.80 2.97
N MET A 141 9.31 0.52 3.14
CA MET A 141 9.58 -0.52 2.15
C MET A 141 8.89 -0.22 0.81
N PHE A 142 7.62 0.19 0.86
CA PHE A 142 6.84 0.55 -0.33
C PHE A 142 7.44 1.75 -1.06
N PHE A 143 7.80 2.80 -0.32
CA PHE A 143 8.49 3.98 -0.85
C PHE A 143 9.83 3.62 -1.51
N ASN A 144 10.65 2.83 -0.82
CA ASN A 144 11.93 2.36 -1.35
C ASN A 144 11.75 1.52 -2.60
N ALA A 145 10.74 0.64 -2.64
CA ALA A 145 10.42 -0.16 -3.81
C ALA A 145 10.00 0.71 -5.01
N MET A 146 9.17 1.73 -4.80
CA MET A 146 8.80 2.68 -5.87
C MET A 146 10.01 3.46 -6.38
N ARG A 147 10.88 3.91 -5.48
CA ARG A 147 12.12 4.61 -5.85
C ARG A 147 13.06 3.73 -6.68
N ARG A 148 13.21 2.45 -6.31
CA ARG A 148 13.98 1.47 -7.11
C ARG A 148 13.41 1.27 -8.51
N LYS A 149 12.10 1.44 -8.68
CA LYS A 149 11.39 1.36 -9.98
C LYS A 149 11.39 2.70 -10.74
N GLY A 150 12.11 3.71 -10.26
CA GLY A 150 12.19 5.02 -10.93
C GLY A 150 10.94 5.90 -10.77
N HIS A 151 10.05 5.58 -9.83
CA HIS A 151 8.85 6.36 -9.59
C HIS A 151 9.10 7.48 -8.56
N GLU A 152 8.77 8.72 -8.93
CA GLU A 152 8.89 9.89 -8.05
C GLU A 152 7.73 9.95 -7.06
N ALA A 153 7.86 9.28 -5.91
CA ALA A 153 6.89 9.32 -4.82
C ALA A 153 7.21 10.43 -3.81
N ASP A 154 6.19 11.11 -3.26
CA ASP A 154 6.38 12.00 -2.10
C ASP A 154 6.25 11.14 -0.83
N PRO A 155 7.22 11.18 0.10
CA PRO A 155 7.12 10.46 1.38
C PRO A 155 5.84 10.78 2.16
N SER A 156 5.33 12.01 2.08
CA SER A 156 4.11 12.42 2.78
C SER A 156 2.85 11.74 2.25
N ASP A 157 2.86 11.29 0.98
CA ASP A 157 1.74 10.57 0.37
C ASP A 157 1.62 9.13 0.90
N MET A 158 2.71 8.54 1.41
CA MET A 158 2.76 7.11 1.78
C MET A 158 1.77 6.75 2.89
N ASN A 159 1.48 7.70 3.78
CA ASN A 159 0.53 7.52 4.87
C ASN A 159 -0.92 7.32 4.38
N SER A 160 -1.23 7.78 3.18
CA SER A 160 -2.54 7.56 2.56
C SER A 160 -2.50 6.45 1.51
N ILE A 161 -1.42 6.40 0.73
CA ILE A 161 -1.28 5.47 -0.40
C ILE A 161 -1.23 4.02 0.09
N VAL A 162 -0.40 3.70 1.10
CA VAL A 162 -0.18 2.30 1.50
C VAL A 162 -1.44 1.66 2.09
N PRO A 163 -2.17 2.30 3.04
CA PRO A 163 -3.43 1.72 3.52
C PRO A 163 -4.47 1.51 2.42
N ILE A 164 -4.54 2.41 1.43
CA ILE A 164 -5.44 2.24 0.27
C ILE A 164 -5.03 1.00 -0.54
N HIS A 165 -3.74 0.79 -0.80
CA HIS A 165 -3.26 -0.39 -1.52
C HIS A 165 -3.56 -1.69 -0.76
N ASN A 166 -3.32 -1.72 0.55
CA ASN A 166 -3.65 -2.87 1.40
C ASN A 166 -5.16 -3.16 1.33
N ALA A 167 -6.00 -2.14 1.49
CA ALA A 167 -7.45 -2.29 1.40
C ALA A 167 -7.93 -2.77 0.02
N VAL A 168 -7.28 -2.34 -1.07
CA VAL A 168 -7.55 -2.81 -2.43
C VAL A 168 -7.22 -4.30 -2.57
N ASN A 169 -6.10 -4.76 -2.02
CA ASN A 169 -5.71 -6.17 -2.02
C ASN A 169 -6.70 -7.02 -1.23
N GLU A 170 -7.11 -6.57 -0.04
CA GLU A 170 -8.12 -7.25 0.76
C GLU A 170 -9.46 -7.36 0.03
N LYS A 171 -9.88 -6.29 -0.65
CA LYS A 171 -11.11 -6.31 -1.45
C LYS A 171 -11.01 -7.28 -2.64
N ALA A 172 -9.87 -7.32 -3.31
CA ALA A 172 -9.64 -8.29 -4.39
C ALA A 172 -9.69 -9.73 -3.87
N TRP A 173 -9.10 -9.99 -2.70
CA TRP A 173 -9.17 -11.28 -2.03
C TRP A 173 -10.60 -11.67 -1.67
N GLN A 174 -11.40 -10.75 -1.14
CA GLN A 174 -12.82 -10.99 -0.86
C GLN A 174 -13.60 -11.42 -2.11
N GLU A 175 -13.37 -10.76 -3.25
CA GLU A 175 -14.03 -11.16 -4.50
C GLU A 175 -13.59 -12.55 -4.97
N ILE A 176 -12.30 -12.90 -4.82
CA ILE A 176 -11.82 -14.25 -5.09
C ILE A 176 -12.49 -15.26 -4.16
N ARG A 177 -12.59 -14.98 -2.85
CA ARG A 177 -13.27 -15.87 -1.90
C ARG A 177 -14.73 -16.12 -2.28
N LYS A 178 -15.45 -15.10 -2.79
CA LYS A 178 -16.81 -15.27 -3.32
C LYS A 178 -16.86 -16.16 -4.55
N TRP A 179 -15.83 -16.15 -5.39
CA TRP A 179 -15.74 -17.09 -6.52
C TRP A 179 -15.42 -18.51 -6.06
N GLU A 180 -14.65 -18.66 -4.99
CA GLU A 180 -14.24 -19.95 -4.41
C GLU A 180 -15.31 -20.61 -3.53
N GLU A 181 -16.33 -19.86 -3.12
CA GLU A 181 -17.43 -20.34 -2.28
C GLU A 181 -18.17 -21.49 -2.97
N GLY A 182 -18.31 -22.63 -2.27
CA GLY A 182 -18.99 -23.81 -2.80
C GLY A 182 -18.15 -24.65 -3.78
N TRP A 183 -16.90 -24.27 -4.05
CA TRP A 183 -15.99 -25.02 -4.92
C TRP A 183 -15.11 -26.03 -4.17
N GLY A 184 -15.32 -26.19 -2.85
CA GLY A 184 -14.71 -27.25 -2.04
C GLY A 184 -13.36 -26.89 -1.43
N SER A 185 -12.98 -25.60 -1.45
CA SER A 185 -11.79 -25.09 -0.77
C SER A 185 -11.89 -25.24 0.75
N GLU A 186 -13.11 -25.32 1.30
CA GLU A 186 -13.40 -25.41 2.72
C GLU A 186 -12.83 -26.69 3.34
N ARG A 187 -12.71 -27.76 2.55
CA ARG A 187 -12.21 -29.08 3.00
C ARG A 187 -10.72 -29.06 3.38
N CYS A 188 -9.96 -28.08 2.90
CA CYS A 188 -8.53 -27.92 3.16
C CYS A 188 -8.20 -26.63 3.93
N GLY A 189 -9.20 -26.03 4.60
CA GLY A 189 -9.01 -24.80 5.37
C GLY A 189 -9.12 -23.52 4.54
N GLY A 190 -9.73 -23.58 3.37
CA GLY A 190 -10.01 -22.43 2.51
C GLY A 190 -8.98 -22.19 1.40
N PRO A 191 -9.26 -21.26 0.47
CA PRO A 191 -8.35 -20.92 -0.60
C PRO A 191 -7.12 -20.18 -0.06
N ARG A 192 -5.94 -20.43 -0.64
CA ARG A 192 -4.69 -19.77 -0.25
C ARG A 192 -4.04 -19.08 -1.43
N LEU A 193 -3.43 -17.92 -1.24
CA LEU A 193 -2.75 -17.20 -2.31
C LEU A 193 -1.32 -17.75 -2.48
N ILE A 194 -1.01 -18.27 -3.68
CA ILE A 194 0.32 -18.73 -4.07
C ILE A 194 1.17 -17.55 -4.54
N SER A 195 0.65 -16.80 -5.52
CA SER A 195 1.40 -15.73 -6.17
C SER A 195 0.47 -14.67 -6.75
N PHE A 196 1.01 -13.46 -6.91
CA PHE A 196 0.35 -12.35 -7.57
C PHE A 196 1.34 -11.63 -8.49
N ALA A 197 0.96 -11.36 -9.74
CA ALA A 197 1.78 -10.65 -10.70
C ALA A 197 0.98 -9.49 -11.31
N GLY A 198 1.59 -8.31 -11.37
CA GLY A 198 1.02 -7.15 -12.07
C GLY A 198 1.40 -7.18 -13.55
N ASP A 199 0.43 -6.96 -14.43
CA ASP A 199 0.65 -6.80 -15.88
C ASP A 199 -0.27 -5.70 -16.42
N SER A 200 0.11 -4.44 -16.15
CA SER A 200 -0.63 -3.25 -16.55
C SER A 200 -0.75 -3.08 -18.07
N LYS A 201 0.14 -3.70 -18.87
CA LYS A 201 0.18 -3.54 -20.33
C LYS A 201 -0.76 -4.50 -21.06
N LYS A 202 -1.06 -5.68 -20.50
CA LYS A 202 -1.89 -6.69 -21.18
C LYS A 202 -3.38 -6.54 -20.87
N LEU A 203 -4.11 -5.87 -21.77
CA LEU A 203 -5.59 -5.88 -21.72
C LEU A 203 -6.17 -7.29 -21.89
N THR A 204 -7.11 -7.67 -21.02
CA THR A 204 -7.87 -8.91 -21.11
C THR A 204 -8.79 -8.92 -22.35
N PRO A 205 -9.19 -10.08 -22.89
CA PRO A 205 -10.10 -10.13 -24.05
C PRO A 205 -11.40 -9.34 -23.84
N LYS A 206 -12.00 -9.42 -22.64
CA LYS A 206 -13.17 -8.63 -22.26
C LYS A 206 -12.86 -7.13 -22.24
N ALA A 207 -11.71 -6.73 -21.69
CA ALA A 207 -11.30 -5.33 -21.65
C ALA A 207 -11.05 -4.77 -23.06
N ARG A 208 -10.43 -5.56 -23.95
CA ARG A 208 -10.23 -5.18 -25.36
C ARG A 208 -11.56 -4.93 -26.07
N TRP A 209 -12.50 -5.86 -25.94
CA TRP A 209 -13.84 -5.72 -26.54
C TRP A 209 -14.62 -4.53 -25.96
N LYS A 210 -14.60 -4.35 -24.64
CA LYS A 210 -15.23 -3.19 -23.98
C LYS A 210 -14.60 -1.87 -24.43
N SER A 211 -13.28 -1.81 -24.57
CA SER A 211 -12.57 -0.61 -25.05
C SER A 211 -12.97 -0.28 -26.49
N LEU A 212 -13.12 -1.30 -27.35
CA LEU A 212 -13.60 -1.14 -28.72
C LEU A 212 -15.03 -0.57 -28.77
N MET A 213 -15.89 -0.89 -27.80
CA MET A 213 -17.23 -0.34 -27.67
C MET A 213 -17.29 1.03 -26.95
N GLY A 214 -16.14 1.69 -26.71
CA GLY A 214 -16.07 3.01 -26.09
C GLY A 214 -16.18 3.05 -24.56
N TYR A 215 -16.07 1.90 -23.88
CA TYR A 215 -15.95 1.86 -22.42
C TYR A 215 -14.50 2.12 -21.97
N SER A 216 -14.33 2.62 -20.75
CA SER A 216 -13.00 2.84 -20.17
C SER A 216 -12.24 1.52 -19.98
N ALA A 217 -11.03 1.45 -20.53
CA ALA A 217 -10.09 0.36 -20.29
C ALA A 217 -9.67 0.32 -18.80
N PRO A 218 -9.31 -0.86 -18.26
CA PRO A 218 -8.70 -0.94 -16.95
C PRO A 218 -7.35 -0.22 -16.96
N PHE A 219 -7.04 0.50 -15.87
CA PHE A 219 -5.76 1.19 -15.72
C PHE A 219 -4.67 0.28 -15.15
N ASP A 220 -5.08 -0.81 -14.50
CA ASP A 220 -4.17 -1.80 -13.95
C ASP A 220 -4.81 -3.19 -14.02
N ARG A 221 -3.98 -4.22 -14.21
CA ARG A 221 -4.40 -5.62 -14.26
C ARG A 221 -3.43 -6.46 -13.45
N HIS A 222 -3.99 -7.33 -12.63
CA HIS A 222 -3.23 -8.28 -11.85
C HIS A 222 -3.71 -9.71 -12.12
N ASP A 223 -2.74 -10.62 -12.19
CA ASP A 223 -2.97 -12.06 -12.34
C ASP A 223 -2.58 -12.72 -11.01
N TRP A 224 -3.54 -13.38 -10.36
CA TRP A 224 -3.33 -14.05 -9.07
C TRP A 224 -3.45 -15.56 -9.26
N VAL A 225 -2.67 -16.33 -8.51
CA VAL A 225 -2.74 -17.80 -8.51
C VAL A 225 -3.12 -18.25 -7.11
N VAL A 226 -4.24 -18.97 -7.02
CA VAL A 226 -4.84 -19.43 -5.78
C VAL A 226 -4.71 -20.95 -5.71
N ASP A 227 -4.27 -21.45 -4.55
CA ASP A 227 -4.35 -22.87 -4.24
C ASP A 227 -5.74 -23.23 -3.70
N ARG A 228 -6.39 -24.17 -4.38
CA ARG A 228 -7.63 -24.82 -3.98
C ARG A 228 -7.33 -26.29 -3.69
N CYS A 229 -6.94 -26.59 -2.45
CA CYS A 229 -6.64 -27.95 -1.99
C CYS A 229 -5.66 -28.70 -2.90
N GLY A 230 -4.54 -28.06 -3.27
CA GLY A 230 -3.54 -28.62 -4.17
C GLY A 230 -3.77 -28.37 -5.66
N ARG A 231 -4.86 -27.68 -6.05
CA ARG A 231 -5.10 -27.26 -7.44
C ARG A 231 -4.84 -25.77 -7.60
N ARG A 232 -4.05 -25.41 -8.62
CA ARG A 232 -3.77 -24.02 -8.96
C ARG A 232 -4.89 -23.45 -9.82
N ILE A 233 -5.59 -22.45 -9.29
CA ILE A 233 -6.63 -21.70 -10.00
C ILE A 233 -6.12 -20.30 -10.29
N GLU A 234 -6.05 -19.95 -11.57
CA GLU A 234 -5.61 -18.62 -11.99
C GLU A 234 -6.78 -17.64 -12.06
N TYR A 235 -6.58 -16.46 -11.48
CA TYR A 235 -7.49 -15.33 -11.49
C TYR A 235 -6.89 -14.17 -12.26
N VAL A 236 -7.77 -13.37 -12.85
CA VAL A 236 -7.44 -12.06 -13.40
C VAL A 236 -8.31 -11.00 -12.73
N ILE A 237 -7.68 -9.91 -12.34
CA ILE A 237 -8.29 -8.79 -11.64
C ILE A 237 -8.01 -7.54 -12.48
N ASP A 238 -9.06 -6.96 -13.03
CA ASP A 238 -8.98 -5.70 -13.76
C ASP A 238 -9.42 -4.54 -12.85
N PHE A 239 -8.60 -3.50 -12.72
CA PHE A 239 -8.91 -2.29 -11.96
C PHE A 239 -9.37 -1.17 -12.89
N TYR A 240 -10.53 -0.60 -12.58
CA TYR A 240 -11.16 0.45 -13.38
C TYR A 240 -11.41 1.70 -12.56
N LYS A 241 -11.28 2.85 -13.21
CA LYS A 241 -11.70 4.12 -12.63
C LYS A 241 -13.22 4.15 -12.53
N GLY A 242 -13.74 4.54 -11.38
CA GLY A 242 -15.16 4.71 -11.15
C GLY A 242 -15.69 5.97 -11.84
N ARG A 243 -17.00 5.96 -12.14
CA ARG A 243 -17.71 7.12 -12.70
C ARG A 243 -18.21 7.98 -11.54
N GLY A 244 -17.53 9.08 -11.26
CA GLY A 244 -17.89 10.06 -10.23
C GLY A 244 -16.72 10.98 -9.88
N GLY A 245 -17.00 12.22 -9.46
CA GLY A 245 -16.00 13.26 -9.17
C GLY A 245 -15.19 13.06 -7.88
N GLY A 246 -14.66 11.85 -7.66
CA GLY A 246 -13.79 11.50 -6.53
C GLY A 246 -13.03 10.18 -6.78
N ILE A 247 -12.28 9.69 -5.78
CA ILE A 247 -11.59 8.38 -5.84
C ILE A 247 -12.63 7.26 -5.73
N SER A 248 -13.37 7.05 -6.81
CA SER A 248 -14.16 5.84 -6.98
C SER A 248 -13.35 4.93 -7.91
N PHE A 249 -13.18 3.68 -7.52
CA PHE A 249 -12.64 2.63 -8.37
C PHE A 249 -13.50 1.38 -8.18
N TYR A 250 -13.57 0.55 -9.21
CA TYR A 250 -14.17 -0.76 -9.12
C TYR A 250 -13.18 -1.80 -9.64
N LEU A 251 -13.22 -2.98 -9.05
CA LEU A 251 -12.39 -4.11 -9.47
C LEU A 251 -13.28 -5.22 -10.00
N ASP A 252 -12.83 -5.88 -11.06
CA ASP A 252 -13.47 -7.04 -11.68
C ASP A 252 -12.53 -8.23 -11.55
N ALA A 253 -12.68 -8.98 -10.45
CA ALA A 253 -11.94 -10.21 -10.20
C ALA A 253 -12.72 -11.41 -10.77
N ARG A 254 -12.01 -12.30 -11.49
CA ARG A 254 -12.63 -13.43 -12.19
C ARG A 254 -11.62 -14.54 -12.51
N PRO A 255 -12.03 -15.82 -12.50
CA PRO A 255 -11.16 -16.92 -12.92
C PRO A 255 -10.70 -16.73 -14.36
N LYS A 256 -9.47 -17.07 -14.73
CA LYS A 256 -8.99 -16.98 -16.10
C LYS A 256 -9.67 -18.02 -17.00
N LEU A 257 -9.70 -17.76 -18.30
CA LEU A 257 -10.30 -18.68 -19.30
C LEU A 257 -9.26 -19.66 -19.89
N ASN A 258 -8.06 -19.74 -19.30
CA ASN A 258 -7.00 -20.64 -19.77
C ASN A 258 -7.12 -22.06 -19.18
N SER A 259 -7.98 -22.28 -18.19
CA SER A 259 -8.22 -23.58 -17.57
C SER A 259 -9.69 -23.97 -17.62
N TRP A 260 -9.95 -25.28 -17.63
CA TRP A 260 -11.31 -25.84 -17.56
C TRP A 260 -12.04 -25.40 -16.28
N ASP A 261 -11.33 -25.35 -15.15
CA ASP A 261 -11.88 -24.85 -13.89
C ASP A 261 -12.39 -23.42 -14.03
N GLY A 262 -11.58 -22.52 -14.60
CA GLY A 262 -11.97 -21.12 -14.74
C GLY A 262 -13.12 -20.89 -15.72
N ILE A 263 -13.20 -21.69 -16.79
CA ILE A 263 -14.37 -21.69 -17.70
C ILE A 263 -15.62 -22.17 -16.94
N LYS A 264 -15.52 -23.32 -16.25
CA LYS A 264 -16.63 -23.93 -15.52
C LYS A 264 -17.19 -23.01 -14.44
N MET A 265 -16.32 -22.35 -13.68
CA MET A 265 -16.73 -21.38 -12.66
C MET A 265 -17.51 -20.22 -13.26
N ARG A 266 -17.02 -19.64 -14.37
CA ARG A 266 -17.72 -18.54 -15.03
C ARG A 266 -19.10 -18.95 -15.55
N ILE A 267 -19.20 -20.15 -16.13
CA ILE A 267 -20.47 -20.72 -16.58
C ILE A 267 -21.42 -20.89 -15.39
N ALA A 268 -20.98 -21.52 -14.31
CA ALA A 268 -21.78 -21.70 -13.09
C ALA A 268 -22.35 -20.37 -12.59
N LYS A 269 -21.51 -19.34 -12.45
CA LYS A 269 -21.93 -18.02 -12.01
C LYS A 269 -22.94 -17.35 -12.97
N THR A 270 -22.83 -17.57 -14.28
CA THR A 270 -23.82 -17.06 -15.23
C THR A 270 -25.19 -17.74 -15.10
N PHE A 271 -25.23 -18.97 -14.60
CA PHE A 271 -26.46 -19.74 -14.36
C PHE A 271 -26.94 -19.68 -12.90
N GLY A 272 -26.36 -18.81 -12.07
CA GLY A 272 -26.78 -18.62 -10.68
C GLY A 272 -26.37 -19.76 -9.73
N TRP A 273 -25.33 -20.51 -10.11
CA TRP A 273 -24.70 -21.56 -9.30
C TRP A 273 -23.44 -21.05 -8.60
#